data_AF-L1I3V3-F1
#
_entry.id   AF-L1I3V3-F1
#
_cell.length_a   1.000
_cell.length_b   1.000
_cell.length_c   1.000
_cell.angle_alpha   90.00
_cell.angle_beta   90.00
_cell.angle_gamma   90.00
#
_symmetry.space_group_name_H-M   'P 1'
#
loop_
_entity.id
_entity.type
_entity.pdbx_description
1 polymer ?
#
loop_
_entity_poly.entity_id
_entity_poly.type
_entity_poly.pdbx_seq_one_letter_code
_entity_poly.pdbx_strand_id
1 'polypeptide(L)'
;SGDKPRDPRRVYANPVYPEICPILALGIYLLCYLPDELSLFPGRSQYKRFMQVLSKIMMPPNQSESAAPIFNTYLRYEAAGDAFVGRTITGLPIDSSEFAILPPHFKEADSSGMVTSAIQMLFPTLPMCMYGVAEFA
;
A
#
# COMPACT_ATOMS: atom_id res chain seq x y z
N SER A 1 10.14 -11.89 11.58
CA SER A 1 9.75 -11.25 12.85
C SER A 1 9.60 -9.76 12.65
N GLY A 2 8.39 -9.24 12.90
CA GLY A 2 8.11 -7.80 13.07
C GLY A 2 8.64 -7.31 14.41
N ASP A 3 9.96 -7.42 14.60
CA ASP A 3 10.59 -7.32 15.90
C ASP A 3 10.88 -5.86 16.25
N LYS A 4 9.81 -5.14 16.61
CA LYS A 4 9.73 -4.00 17.55
C LYS A 4 8.32 -3.41 17.49
N PRO A 5 7.51 -3.53 18.54
CA PRO A 5 6.37 -2.64 18.69
C PRO A 5 6.91 -1.30 19.20
N ARG A 6 7.01 -0.33 18.31
CA ARG A 6 7.11 1.09 18.69
C ARG A 6 5.95 1.76 17.98
N ASP A 7 4.85 1.84 18.72
CA ASP A 7 3.60 2.54 18.44
C ASP A 7 2.76 2.02 17.25
N PRO A 8 1.41 1.99 17.39
CA PRO A 8 0.53 1.67 16.28
C PRO A 8 0.70 2.72 15.16
N ARG A 9 0.85 2.27 13.92
CA ARG A 9 0.91 3.15 12.74
C ARG A 9 -0.44 3.20 12.06
N ARG A 10 -0.91 4.41 11.77
CA ARG A 10 -2.14 4.60 10.99
C ARG A 10 -1.86 4.61 9.49
N VAL A 11 -2.51 3.71 8.77
CA VAL A 11 -2.52 3.65 7.30
C VAL A 11 -3.97 3.83 6.86
N TYR A 12 -4.22 4.69 5.87
CA TYR A 12 -5.56 5.00 5.38
C TYR A 12 -5.76 4.47 3.97
N ALA A 13 -6.99 4.15 3.60
CA ALA A 13 -7.33 3.95 2.19
C ALA A 13 -7.42 5.30 1.47
N ASN A 14 -7.17 5.30 0.17
CA ASN A 14 -7.44 6.41 -0.72
C ASN A 14 -8.37 5.92 -1.86
N PRO A 15 -9.65 6.25 -1.82
CA PRO A 15 -10.60 5.83 -2.84
C PRO A 15 -10.65 6.80 -4.03
N VAL A 16 -10.00 7.96 -3.92
CA VAL A 16 -9.97 9.00 -4.97
C VAL A 16 -8.84 8.72 -5.95
N TYR A 17 -7.69 8.27 -5.43
CA TYR A 17 -6.53 7.90 -6.24
C TYR A 17 -6.13 6.45 -5.92
N PRO A 18 -6.74 5.45 -6.58
CA PRO A 18 -6.51 4.03 -6.31
C PRO A 18 -5.04 3.63 -6.50
N GLU A 19 -4.36 4.24 -7.47
CA GLU A 19 -2.92 4.03 -7.79
C GLU A 19 -1.98 4.26 -6.59
N ILE A 20 -2.38 5.09 -5.63
CA ILE A 20 -1.60 5.41 -4.43
C ILE A 20 -2.25 4.91 -3.14
N CYS A 21 -3.30 4.10 -3.24
CA CYS A 21 -4.04 3.58 -2.10
C CYS A 21 -3.32 2.37 -1.50
N PRO A 22 -2.73 2.46 -0.30
CA PRO A 22 -1.97 1.36 0.29
C PRO A 22 -2.85 0.18 0.68
N ILE A 23 -4.12 0.42 1.05
CA ILE A 23 -5.07 -0.64 1.39
C ILE A 23 -5.52 -1.40 0.14
N LEU A 24 -5.73 -0.69 -0.98
CA LEU A 24 -6.03 -1.32 -2.26
C LEU A 24 -4.84 -2.13 -2.77
N ALA A 25 -3.64 -1.55 -2.75
CA ALA A 25 -2.41 -2.22 -3.15
C ALA A 25 -2.18 -3.50 -2.33
N LEU A 26 -2.47 -3.47 -1.02
CA LEU A 26 -2.41 -4.67 -0.17
C LEU A 26 -3.48 -5.69 -0.55
N GLY A 27 -4.71 -5.25 -0.85
CA GLY A 27 -5.79 -6.13 -1.31
C GLY A 27 -5.44 -6.85 -2.62
N ILE A 28 -4.97 -6.11 -3.62
CA ILE A 28 -4.49 -6.66 -4.90
C ILE A 28 -3.35 -7.66 -4.65
N TYR A 29 -2.39 -7.28 -3.81
CA TYR A 29 -1.28 -8.16 -3.46
C TYR A 29 -1.77 -9.50 -2.89
N LEU A 30 -2.73 -9.48 -1.97
CA LEU A 30 -3.30 -10.69 -1.37
C LEU A 30 -4.12 -11.54 -2.35
N LEU A 31 -4.72 -10.92 -3.37
CA LEU A 31 -5.39 -11.64 -4.46
C LEU A 31 -4.39 -12.37 -5.35
N CYS A 32 -3.27 -11.73 -5.67
CA CYS A 32 -2.25 -12.28 -6.56
C CYS A 32 -1.26 -13.20 -5.84
N TYR A 33 -1.06 -13.00 -4.53
CA TYR A 33 -0.10 -13.73 -3.72
C TYR A 33 -0.71 -14.16 -2.39
N LEU A 34 -0.84 -15.47 -2.21
CA LEU A 34 -1.21 -16.06 -0.92
C LEU A 34 -0.07 -15.85 0.08
N PRO A 35 -0.32 -15.19 1.22
CA PRO A 35 0.69 -15.04 2.26
C PRO A 35 0.98 -16.39 2.92
N ASP A 36 2.20 -16.53 3.43
CA ASP A 36 2.59 -17.67 4.26
C ASP A 36 1.99 -17.52 5.67
N GLU A 37 1.81 -18.62 6.40
CA GLU A 37 1.19 -18.62 7.74
C GLU A 37 1.87 -17.66 8.72
N LEU A 38 3.17 -17.42 8.52
CA LEU A 38 4.01 -16.63 9.41
C LEU A 38 4.42 -15.28 8.83
N SER A 39 4.14 -15.00 7.54
CA SER A 39 4.61 -13.76 6.92
C SER A 39 3.72 -13.27 5.79
N LEU A 40 3.31 -12.00 5.90
CA LEU A 40 2.53 -11.29 4.87
C LEU A 40 3.31 -11.14 3.56
N PHE A 41 4.62 -10.90 3.65
CA PHE A 41 5.49 -10.75 2.50
C PHE A 41 6.56 -11.85 2.55
N PRO A 42 6.90 -12.49 1.43
CA PRO A 42 7.87 -13.59 1.39
C PRO A 42 9.26 -13.10 1.79
N GLY A 43 10.11 -14.00 2.30
CA GLY A 43 11.51 -13.71 2.60
C GLY A 43 11.76 -12.95 3.92
N ARG A 44 13.01 -12.53 4.12
CA ARG A 44 13.47 -11.84 5.35
C ARG A 44 13.93 -10.42 5.04
N SER A 45 14.14 -9.63 6.10
CA SER A 45 14.74 -8.28 6.00
C SER A 45 13.95 -7.31 5.12
N GLN A 46 12.62 -7.25 5.30
CA GLN A 46 11.72 -6.49 4.43
C GLN A 46 12.09 -5.01 4.31
N TYR A 47 12.49 -4.37 5.40
CA TYR A 47 12.99 -2.99 5.36
C TYR A 47 14.18 -2.84 4.40
N LYS A 48 15.17 -3.74 4.49
CA LYS A 48 16.36 -3.70 3.63
C LYS A 48 15.98 -3.88 2.15
N ARG A 49 15.10 -4.85 1.86
CA ARG A 49 14.65 -5.13 0.49
C ARG A 49 13.85 -3.97 -0.10
N PHE A 50 12.94 -3.40 0.68
CA PHE A 50 12.20 -2.20 0.29
C PHE A 50 13.14 -1.03 0.01
N MET A 51 14.09 -0.76 0.91
CA MET A 51 15.08 0.31 0.72
C MET A 51 15.95 0.11 -0.52
N GLN A 52 16.30 -1.14 -0.87
CA GLN A 52 17.06 -1.45 -2.09
C GLN A 52 16.25 -1.16 -3.37
N VAL A 53 14.95 -1.42 -3.37
CA VAL A 53 14.08 -1.11 -4.51
C VAL A 53 13.88 0.40 -4.58
N LEU A 54 13.56 1.05 -3.47
CA LEU A 54 13.38 2.50 -3.39
C LEU A 54 14.64 3.25 -3.85
N SER A 55 15.83 2.81 -3.42
CA SER A 55 17.08 3.43 -3.84
C SER A 55 17.30 3.32 -5.34
N LYS A 56 16.90 2.22 -5.97
CA LYS A 56 17.01 2.03 -7.43
C LYS A 56 16.06 2.95 -8.21
N ILE A 57 14.85 3.17 -7.70
CA ILE A 57 13.85 4.03 -8.36
C ILE A 57 14.26 5.50 -8.28
N MET A 58 14.77 5.91 -7.12
CA MET A 58 15.07 7.32 -6.83
C MET A 58 16.43 7.79 -7.39
N MET A 59 17.31 6.86 -7.80
CA MET A 59 18.64 7.22 -8.28
C MET A 59 18.76 7.09 -9.81
N PRO A 60 19.41 8.07 -10.47
CA PRO A 60 19.76 7.94 -11.88
C PRO A 60 20.78 6.80 -12.08
N PRO A 61 20.83 6.20 -13.28
CA PRO A 61 21.57 4.95 -13.57
C PRO A 61 23.10 5.00 -13.36
N ASN A 62 23.66 6.15 -12.97
CA ASN A 62 25.11 6.40 -12.96
C ASN A 62 25.71 6.75 -11.57
N GLN A 63 25.00 6.52 -10.47
CA GLN A 63 25.56 6.66 -9.11
C GLN A 63 25.28 5.41 -8.28
N SER A 64 26.22 4.45 -8.27
CA SER A 64 25.99 3.11 -7.77
C SER A 64 26.32 2.85 -6.29
N GLU A 65 26.94 3.75 -5.53
CA GLU A 65 27.60 3.28 -4.28
C GLU A 65 27.34 4.02 -2.96
N SER A 66 26.49 5.05 -2.88
CA SER A 66 26.27 5.73 -1.58
C SER A 66 24.84 6.26 -1.32
N ALA A 67 23.81 5.55 -1.79
CA ALA A 67 22.41 5.92 -1.56
C ALA A 67 21.91 5.69 -0.12
N ALA A 68 22.36 4.60 0.50
CA ALA A 68 21.84 4.14 1.79
C ALA A 68 22.01 5.16 2.94
N PRO A 69 23.09 5.95 3.03
CA PRO A 69 23.24 7.00 4.05
C PRO A 69 22.24 8.15 3.90
N ILE A 70 21.91 8.54 2.67
CA ILE A 70 21.04 9.69 2.39
C ILE A 70 19.61 9.39 2.87
N PHE A 71 19.04 8.24 2.52
CA PHE A 71 17.71 7.84 2.97
C PHE A 71 17.60 7.70 4.49
N ASN A 72 18.60 7.08 5.13
CA ASN A 72 18.62 6.97 6.60
C ASN A 72 18.70 8.34 7.31
N THR A 73 19.11 9.40 6.60
CA THR A 73 19.17 10.76 7.14
C THR A 73 17.82 11.47 7.10
N TYR A 74 17.03 11.25 6.03
CA TYR A 74 15.75 11.94 5.78
C TYR A 74 14.50 11.13 6.16
N LEU A 75 14.55 9.80 6.14
CA LEU A 75 13.47 8.96 6.67
C LEU A 75 13.72 8.68 8.17
N ARG A 76 13.29 9.62 9.01
CA ARG A 76 13.30 9.44 10.47
C ARG A 76 11.96 8.94 10.97
N TYR A 77 12.02 7.99 11.89
CA TYR A 77 10.84 7.58 12.64
C TYR A 77 10.51 8.64 13.69
N GLU A 78 9.30 9.19 13.64
CA GLU A 78 8.75 10.08 14.67
C GLU A 78 7.41 9.53 15.16
N ALA A 79 7.25 9.42 16.48
CA ALA A 79 6.11 8.73 17.11
C ALA A 79 4.76 9.46 16.92
N ALA A 80 4.78 10.79 16.77
CA ALA A 80 3.58 11.62 16.63
C ALA A 80 3.22 11.96 15.17
N GLY A 81 4.01 11.46 14.20
CA GLY A 81 3.85 11.80 12.79
C GLY A 81 2.89 10.88 12.02
N ASP A 82 2.43 9.77 12.61
CA ASP A 82 1.82 8.66 11.86
C ASP A 82 0.48 9.04 11.18
N ALA A 83 -0.35 9.84 11.85
CA ALA A 83 -1.60 10.34 11.30
C ALA A 83 -1.37 11.32 10.14
N PHE A 84 -0.45 12.27 10.32
CA PHE A 84 -0.07 13.26 9.31
C PHE A 84 0.61 12.61 8.11
N VAL A 85 1.56 11.72 8.37
CA VAL A 85 2.31 10.95 7.37
C VAL A 85 1.38 10.02 6.60
N GLY A 86 0.47 9.32 7.30
CA GLY A 86 -0.51 8.45 6.66
C GLY A 86 -1.41 9.20 5.67
N ARG A 87 -1.89 10.40 6.02
CA ARG A 87 -2.67 11.26 5.10
C ARG A 87 -1.84 11.81 3.96
N THR A 88 -0.61 12.23 4.24
CA THR A 88 0.33 12.71 3.22
C THR A 88 0.62 11.64 2.17
N ILE A 89 0.93 10.42 2.60
CA ILE A 89 1.23 9.29 1.70
C ILE A 89 0.02 8.95 0.83
N THR A 90 -1.18 9.04 1.41
CA THR A 90 -2.42 8.74 0.72
C THR A 90 -2.97 9.93 -0.06
N GLY A 91 -2.25 11.06 -0.15
CA GLY A 91 -2.72 12.24 -0.88
C GLY A 91 -4.04 12.83 -0.35
N LEU A 92 -4.38 12.55 0.90
CA LEU A 92 -5.58 13.09 1.55
C LEU A 92 -5.29 14.49 2.13
N PRO A 93 -6.26 15.42 2.15
CA PRO A 93 -6.06 16.78 2.66
C PRO A 93 -5.59 16.73 4.12
N ILE A 94 -4.49 17.40 4.46
CA ILE A 94 -3.83 17.25 5.78
C ILE A 94 -4.61 17.96 6.90
N ASP A 95 -5.27 19.07 6.56
CA ASP A 95 -5.97 20.01 7.43
C ASP A 95 -7.46 19.70 7.61
N SER A 96 -8.01 18.76 6.84
CA SER A 96 -9.43 18.41 6.95
C SER A 96 -9.72 17.70 8.28
N SER A 97 -10.76 18.17 9.00
CA SER A 97 -11.25 17.60 10.26
C SER A 97 -12.10 16.33 10.08
N GLU A 98 -12.31 15.89 8.84
CA GLU A 98 -13.06 14.69 8.44
C GLU A 98 -12.35 13.36 8.81
N PHE A 99 -11.62 13.36 9.92
CA PHE A 99 -10.94 12.20 10.49
C PHE A 99 -11.91 11.12 10.98
N ALA A 100 -13.15 11.51 11.31
CA ALA A 100 -14.20 10.66 11.86
C ALA A 100 -15.14 10.08 10.80
N ILE A 101 -14.80 10.23 9.52
CA ILE A 101 -15.62 9.72 8.41
C ILE A 101 -15.31 8.24 8.18
N LEU A 102 -16.37 7.50 7.84
CA LEU A 102 -16.40 6.08 7.49
C LEU A 102 -15.17 5.65 6.68
N PRO A 103 -14.69 4.40 6.84
CA PRO A 103 -13.60 3.86 6.06
C PRO A 103 -13.76 4.23 4.58
N PRO A 104 -12.69 4.67 3.90
CA PRO A 104 -12.83 5.21 2.57
C PRO A 104 -13.43 4.16 1.62
N HIS A 105 -14.61 4.46 1.07
CA HIS A 105 -15.33 3.58 0.16
C HIS A 105 -14.77 3.73 -1.24
N PHE A 106 -14.32 2.63 -1.85
CA PHE A 106 -14.01 2.60 -3.29
C PHE A 106 -15.29 2.92 -4.06
N LYS A 107 -15.22 3.85 -5.02
CA LYS A 107 -16.36 4.16 -5.89
C LYS A 107 -16.73 2.90 -6.70
N GLU A 108 -18.02 2.74 -6.98
CA GLU A 108 -18.53 1.56 -7.69
C GLU A 108 -17.92 1.41 -9.09
N ALA A 109 -17.74 0.15 -9.50
CA ALA A 109 -17.12 -0.30 -10.73
C ALA A 109 -17.84 0.20 -12.00
N ASP A 110 -17.09 0.33 -13.10
CA ASP A 110 -17.61 0.72 -14.41
C ASP A 110 -18.72 -0.22 -14.90
N SER A 111 -19.82 0.34 -15.40
CA SER A 111 -21.02 -0.39 -15.86
C SER A 111 -20.83 -1.25 -17.14
N SER A 112 -19.60 -1.34 -17.65
CA SER A 112 -19.23 -1.98 -18.93
C SER A 112 -19.26 -3.51 -18.87
N GLY A 113 -19.24 -4.12 -17.67
CA GLY A 113 -19.36 -5.57 -17.47
C GLY A 113 -18.16 -6.42 -17.93
N MET A 114 -17.27 -5.90 -18.79
CA MET A 114 -16.07 -6.61 -19.24
C MET A 114 -15.11 -6.95 -18.09
N VAL A 115 -14.93 -6.02 -17.16
CA VAL A 115 -14.09 -6.19 -15.96
C VAL A 115 -14.64 -7.34 -15.12
N THR A 116 -15.97 -7.41 -14.95
CA THR A 116 -16.63 -8.49 -14.20
C THR A 116 -16.36 -9.85 -14.83
N SER A 117 -16.39 -9.96 -16.16
CA SER A 117 -16.04 -11.21 -16.85
C SER A 117 -14.56 -11.58 -16.68
N ALA A 118 -13.65 -10.60 -16.73
CA ALA A 118 -12.22 -10.85 -16.50
C ALA A 118 -11.94 -11.33 -15.07
N ILE A 119 -12.59 -10.73 -14.06
CA ILE A 119 -12.48 -11.14 -12.65
C ILE A 119 -12.93 -12.59 -12.48
N GLN A 120 -14.05 -12.99 -13.10
CA GLN A 120 -14.54 -14.38 -13.03
C GLN A 120 -13.57 -15.39 -13.65
N MET A 121 -12.85 -14.99 -14.70
CA MET A 121 -11.85 -15.86 -15.32
C MET A 121 -10.57 -15.98 -14.48
N LEU A 122 -10.08 -14.88 -13.90
CA LEU A 122 -8.82 -14.83 -13.15
C LEU A 122 -8.99 -15.32 -11.70
N PHE A 123 -10.15 -15.05 -11.09
CA PHE A 123 -10.45 -15.36 -9.70
C PHE A 123 -11.83 -16.05 -9.57
N PRO A 124 -11.98 -17.29 -10.04
CA PRO A 124 -13.27 -17.98 -10.15
C PRO A 124 -13.96 -18.24 -8.80
N THR A 125 -13.19 -18.32 -7.71
CA THR A 125 -13.70 -18.58 -6.35
C THR A 125 -13.87 -17.30 -5.52
N LEU A 126 -13.71 -16.12 -6.14
CA LEU A 126 -13.73 -14.85 -5.43
C LEU A 126 -15.16 -14.47 -5.05
N PRO A 127 -15.43 -14.13 -3.77
CA PRO A 127 -16.74 -13.65 -3.38
C PRO A 127 -17.01 -12.25 -3.97
N MET A 128 -18.28 -11.98 -4.29
CA MET A 128 -18.71 -10.71 -4.92
C MET A 128 -18.29 -9.46 -4.14
N CYS A 129 -18.20 -9.54 -2.80
CA CYS A 129 -17.77 -8.42 -1.97
C CYS A 129 -16.31 -7.96 -2.22
N MET A 130 -15.51 -8.79 -2.89
CA MET A 130 -14.10 -8.50 -3.19
C MET A 130 -13.88 -8.02 -4.63
N TYR A 131 -14.94 -7.94 -5.44
CA TYR A 131 -14.85 -7.55 -6.86
C TYR A 131 -14.32 -6.12 -7.02
N GLY A 132 -14.63 -5.20 -6.10
CA GLY A 132 -14.11 -3.84 -6.13
C GLY A 132 -12.60 -3.75 -5.89
N VAL A 133 -11.96 -4.79 -5.31
CA VAL A 133 -10.49 -4.88 -5.23
C VAL A 133 -9.94 -5.52 -6.50
N ALA A 134 -10.61 -6.57 -6.98
CA ALA A 134 -10.19 -7.32 -8.17
C ALA A 134 -10.32 -6.51 -9.48
N GLU A 135 -11.15 -5.47 -9.52
CA GLU A 135 -11.19 -4.51 -10.64
C GLU A 135 -9.85 -3.79 -10.86
N PHE A 136 -9.05 -3.64 -9.80
CA PHE A 136 -7.76 -2.96 -9.85
C PHE A 136 -6.57 -3.94 -9.83
N ALA A 137 -6.81 -5.25 -9.86
CA ALA A 137 -5.78 -6.30 -9.82
C ALA A 137 -5.37 -6.74 -11.23
#